data_AF-A0A838TQC0-F1
#
_entry.id   AF-A0A838TQC0-F1
#
_cell.length_a   1.000
_cell.length_b   1.000
_cell.length_c   1.000
_cell.angle_alpha   90.00
_cell.angle_beta   90.00
_cell.angle_gamma   90.00
#
_symmetry.space_group_name_H-M   'P 1'
#
loop_
_entity.id
_entity.type
_entity.pdbx_description
1 polymer ?
#
loop_
_entity_poly.entity_id
_entity_poly.type
_entity_poly.pdbx_seq_one_letter_code
_entity_poly.pdbx_strand_id
1 'polypeptide(L)'
;MKNSGTKLTIILLLFTFCVACQKDLLETSPKDQINNSSFWKTKQDAVNAVNALYPFLPDYTEVDWDRMTDIATTNIPSQATVTIEKGEHDASLPYFKVKWNDGYKAIRAANYFLENADRVKQADATMDETTLTRLKSEARFIRAFSYVRLIMLFGDVPLITKTIDITEAKSVSRTPK
;
A
#
# COMPACT_ATOMS: atom_id res chain seq x y z
N MET A 1 -65.66 26.12 19.29
CA MET A 1 -64.97 25.69 18.05
C MET A 1 -63.52 26.22 17.98
N LYS A 2 -62.62 25.89 18.92
CA LYS A 2 -61.24 26.44 18.93
C LYS A 2 -60.08 25.42 18.91
N ASN A 3 -60.35 24.11 18.91
CA ASN A 3 -59.30 23.09 19.08
C ASN A 3 -59.04 22.21 17.82
N SER A 4 -59.70 22.49 16.69
CA SER A 4 -59.51 21.74 15.44
C SER A 4 -58.20 22.12 14.74
N GLY A 5 -57.86 23.42 14.71
CA GLY A 5 -56.62 23.91 14.10
C GLY A 5 -55.36 23.41 14.79
N THR A 6 -55.34 23.38 16.12
CA THR A 6 -54.19 22.91 16.92
C THR A 6 -53.89 21.42 16.71
N LYS A 7 -54.93 20.59 16.54
CA LYS A 7 -54.77 19.17 16.22
C LYS A 7 -54.19 18.96 14.81
N LEU A 8 -54.61 19.77 13.84
CA LEU A 8 -54.09 19.72 12.47
C LEU A 8 -52.61 20.16 12.42
N THR A 9 -52.23 21.20 13.19
CA THR A 9 -50.84 21.64 13.31
C THR A 9 -49.96 20.58 13.97
N ILE A 10 -50.43 19.90 15.01
CA ILE A 10 -49.69 18.81 15.68
C ILE A 10 -49.49 17.61 14.74
N ILE A 11 -50.52 17.23 13.96
CA ILE A 11 -50.41 16.14 12.98
C ILE A 11 -49.43 16.50 11.85
N LEU A 12 -49.44 17.74 11.37
CA LEU A 12 -48.51 18.22 10.36
C LEU A 12 -47.05 18.26 10.88
N LEU A 13 -46.86 18.64 12.15
CA LEU A 13 -45.56 18.66 12.82
C LEU A 13 -45.03 17.24 13.12
N LEU A 14 -45.93 16.28 13.36
CA LEU A 14 -45.57 14.87 13.53
C LEU A 14 -45.14 14.23 12.20
N PHE A 15 -45.78 14.62 11.09
CA PHE A 15 -45.47 14.11 9.76
C PHE A 15 -44.09 14.60 9.27
N THR A 16 -43.70 15.83 9.58
CA THR A 16 -42.34 16.33 9.27
C THR A 16 -41.25 15.62 10.07
N PHE A 17 -41.55 15.14 11.29
CA PHE A 17 -40.60 14.36 12.09
C PHE A 17 -40.32 12.97 11.51
N CYS A 18 -41.31 12.34 10.87
CA CYS A 18 -41.14 11.03 10.24
C CYS A 18 -40.32 11.07 8.93
N VAL A 19 -40.32 12.19 8.20
CA VAL A 19 -39.57 12.36 6.95
C VAL A 19 -38.12 12.83 7.19
N ALA A 20 -37.83 13.38 8.38
CA ALA A 20 -36.51 13.89 8.73
C ALA A 20 -35.46 12.80 9.05
N CYS A 21 -35.88 11.56 9.34
CA CYS A 21 -34.96 10.44 9.57
C CYS A 21 -34.56 9.77 8.23
N GLN A 22 -33.75 10.47 7.44
CA GLN A 22 -33.05 9.83 6.32
C GLN A 22 -31.86 9.04 6.88
N LYS A 23 -32.00 7.71 6.99
CA LYS A 23 -30.96 6.81 7.52
C LYS A 23 -29.63 6.92 6.74
N ASP A 24 -29.69 7.29 5.48
CA ASP A 24 -28.54 7.36 4.58
C ASP A 24 -27.83 8.73 4.55
N LEU A 25 -28.29 9.71 5.35
CA LEU A 25 -27.68 11.05 5.40
C LEU A 25 -26.29 11.05 6.05
N LEU A 26 -26.03 10.07 6.92
CA LEU A 26 -24.75 9.89 7.63
C LEU A 26 -23.85 8.84 6.97
N GLU A 27 -24.39 7.96 6.12
CA GLU A 27 -23.62 6.97 5.35
C GLU A 27 -23.20 7.52 3.99
N THR A 28 -22.49 8.65 4.01
CA THR A 28 -21.88 9.20 2.80
C THR A 28 -20.50 8.59 2.61
N SER A 29 -20.33 7.78 1.55
CA SER A 29 -18.98 7.39 1.12
C SER A 29 -18.25 8.64 0.63
N PRO A 30 -16.96 8.83 0.99
CA PRO A 30 -16.18 9.95 0.48
C PRO A 30 -16.20 9.90 -1.06
N LYS A 31 -16.62 10.99 -1.71
CA LYS A 31 -16.67 11.07 -3.18
C LYS A 31 -15.31 11.40 -3.80
N ASP A 32 -14.39 11.85 -2.96
CA ASP A 32 -13.02 12.28 -3.28
C ASP A 32 -11.97 11.23 -2.94
N GLN A 33 -12.33 10.15 -2.24
CA GLN A 33 -11.43 9.06 -1.90
C GLN A 33 -11.86 7.77 -2.58
N ILE A 34 -10.88 7.07 -3.14
CA ILE A 34 -11.07 5.72 -3.64
C ILE A 34 -11.32 4.81 -2.44
N ASN A 35 -12.54 4.33 -2.26
CA ASN A 35 -12.86 3.33 -1.26
C ASN A 35 -12.33 1.96 -1.72
N ASN A 36 -11.67 1.20 -0.83
CA ASN A 36 -11.18 -0.14 -1.12
C ASN A 36 -12.29 -1.10 -1.61
N SER A 37 -13.53 -0.89 -1.15
CA SER A 37 -14.69 -1.68 -1.61
C SER A 37 -15.10 -1.34 -3.05
N SER A 38 -14.76 -0.16 -3.56
CA SER A 38 -15.18 0.32 -4.88
C SER A 38 -14.07 0.35 -5.93
N PHE A 39 -12.81 0.12 -5.55
CA PHE A 39 -11.66 0.27 -6.44
C PHE A 39 -11.48 -0.86 -7.47
N TRP A 40 -11.70 -2.12 -7.10
CA TRP A 40 -11.36 -3.26 -7.96
C TRP A 40 -12.48 -3.63 -8.94
N LYS A 41 -12.90 -2.68 -9.78
CA LYS A 41 -14.07 -2.83 -10.65
C LYS A 41 -13.76 -3.04 -12.12
N THR A 42 -12.71 -2.40 -12.62
CA THR A 42 -12.39 -2.38 -14.05
C THR A 42 -11.00 -2.92 -14.32
N LYS A 43 -10.75 -3.36 -15.56
CA LYS A 43 -9.42 -3.71 -16.03
C LYS A 43 -8.41 -2.58 -15.85
N GLN A 44 -8.85 -1.34 -16.02
CA GLN A 44 -7.99 -0.18 -15.81
C GLN A 44 -7.58 0.00 -14.34
N ASP A 45 -8.45 -0.35 -13.39
CA ASP A 45 -8.12 -0.30 -11.96
C ASP A 45 -6.97 -1.26 -11.62
N ALA A 46 -7.01 -2.49 -12.15
CA ALA A 46 -5.91 -3.44 -11.99
C ALA A 46 -4.60 -2.94 -12.62
N VAL A 47 -4.68 -2.33 -13.81
CA VAL A 47 -3.51 -1.73 -14.47
C VAL A 47 -2.93 -0.59 -13.64
N ASN A 48 -3.78 0.32 -13.15
CA ASN A 48 -3.35 1.43 -12.31
C ASN A 48 -2.74 0.94 -10.99
N ALA A 49 -3.33 -0.09 -10.39
CA ALA A 49 -2.87 -0.68 -9.15
C ALA A 49 -1.50 -1.35 -9.29
N VAL A 50 -1.23 -2.07 -10.39
CA VAL A 50 0.10 -2.63 -10.64
C VAL A 50 1.10 -1.54 -10.99
N ASN A 51 0.69 -0.51 -11.74
CA ASN A 51 1.54 0.64 -12.07
C ASN A 51 2.04 1.37 -10.82
N ALA A 52 1.23 1.41 -9.76
CA ALA A 52 1.63 1.98 -8.47
C ALA A 52 2.77 1.20 -7.77
N LEU A 53 3.12 -0.01 -8.24
CA LEU A 53 4.25 -0.77 -7.72
C LEU A 53 5.58 -0.41 -8.39
N TYR A 54 5.56 0.08 -9.64
CA TYR A 54 6.77 0.40 -10.39
C TYR A 54 7.67 1.46 -9.73
N PRO A 55 7.16 2.49 -9.02
CA PRO A 55 7.99 3.42 -8.28
C PRO A 55 8.84 2.80 -7.15
N PHE A 56 8.57 1.56 -6.74
CA PHE A 56 9.44 0.83 -5.80
C PHE A 56 10.70 0.24 -6.46
N LEU A 57 10.75 0.21 -7.79
CA LEU A 57 11.97 -0.15 -8.50
C LEU A 57 13.01 0.98 -8.38
N PRO A 58 14.31 0.65 -8.45
CA PRO A 58 15.35 1.64 -8.28
C PRO A 58 15.34 2.62 -9.45
N ASP A 59 15.67 3.86 -9.14
CA ASP A 59 15.90 4.91 -10.13
C ASP A 59 17.41 5.07 -10.39
N TYR A 60 17.79 6.21 -10.98
CA TYR A 60 19.18 6.54 -11.26
C TYR A 60 20.07 6.63 -10.01
N THR A 61 19.49 6.71 -8.80
CA THR A 61 20.25 6.74 -7.54
C THR A 61 20.81 5.37 -7.16
N GLU A 62 20.54 4.32 -7.94
CA GLU A 62 21.08 2.98 -7.70
C GLU A 62 22.62 2.96 -7.69
N VAL A 63 23.25 3.81 -8.50
CA VAL A 63 24.72 3.99 -8.52
C VAL A 63 25.29 4.46 -7.18
N ASP A 64 24.46 5.01 -6.28
CA ASP A 64 24.90 5.40 -4.94
C ASP A 64 25.32 4.19 -4.09
N TRP A 65 24.92 2.97 -4.46
CA TRP A 65 25.39 1.75 -3.79
C TRP A 65 26.87 1.47 -4.04
N ASP A 66 27.41 1.90 -5.19
CA ASP A 66 28.85 1.78 -5.49
C ASP A 66 29.71 2.63 -4.53
N ARG A 67 29.12 3.65 -3.88
CA ARG A 67 29.78 4.44 -2.83
C ARG A 67 29.97 3.69 -1.51
N MET A 68 29.46 2.47 -1.41
CA MET A 68 29.72 1.55 -0.30
C MET A 68 30.75 0.47 -0.68
N THR A 69 31.40 0.62 -1.83
CA THR A 69 32.40 -0.29 -2.41
C THR A 69 33.66 0.48 -2.80
N ASP A 70 34.66 -0.18 -3.37
CA ASP A 70 35.89 0.45 -3.88
C ASP A 70 35.72 1.13 -5.26
N ILE A 71 34.51 1.09 -5.85
CA ILE A 71 34.22 1.65 -7.18
C ILE A 71 34.09 3.18 -7.15
N ALA A 72 33.48 3.75 -6.11
CA ALA A 72 33.17 5.18 -6.06
C ALA A 72 33.23 5.73 -4.63
N THR A 73 33.48 7.04 -4.52
CA THR A 73 33.33 7.79 -3.26
C THR A 73 32.68 9.15 -3.53
N THR A 74 32.27 9.86 -2.49
CA THR A 74 31.66 11.19 -2.57
C THR A 74 32.48 12.20 -1.77
N ASN A 75 32.58 13.42 -2.28
CA ASN A 75 33.20 14.55 -1.58
C ASN A 75 32.25 15.22 -0.57
N ILE A 76 31.04 14.70 -0.35
CA ILE A 76 30.05 15.21 0.59
C ILE A 76 30.16 14.40 1.90
N PRO A 77 30.83 14.91 2.96
CA PRO A 77 31.19 14.10 4.12
C PRO A 77 29.99 13.68 4.99
N SER A 78 28.85 14.34 4.85
CA SER A 78 27.63 14.07 5.62
C SER A 78 26.79 12.92 5.07
N GLN A 79 27.14 12.35 3.91
CA GLN A 79 26.39 11.23 3.35
C GLN A 79 26.63 9.94 4.14
N ALA A 80 25.55 9.18 4.39
CA ALA A 80 25.62 7.92 5.11
C ALA A 80 26.58 6.90 4.48
N THR A 81 26.75 6.94 3.15
CA THR A 81 27.67 6.06 2.43
C THR A 81 29.12 6.27 2.84
N VAL A 82 29.52 7.49 3.22
CA VAL A 82 30.89 7.79 3.70
C VAL A 82 31.14 7.12 5.05
N THR A 83 30.16 7.12 5.95
CA THR A 83 30.24 6.39 7.23
C THR A 83 30.33 4.88 7.00
N ILE A 84 29.63 4.36 5.98
CA ILE A 84 29.68 2.96 5.61
C ILE A 84 31.06 2.59 5.04
N GLU A 85 31.55 3.37 4.08
CA GLU A 85 32.86 3.23 3.42
C GLU A 85 34.01 3.15 4.44
N LYS A 86 33.98 4.00 5.48
CA LYS A 86 34.99 4.02 6.54
C LYS A 86 34.89 2.86 7.54
N GLY A 87 33.83 2.05 7.47
CA GLY A 87 33.56 1.02 8.47
C GLY A 87 33.14 1.56 9.84
N GLU A 88 32.69 2.82 9.91
CA GLU A 88 32.28 3.51 11.14
C GLU A 88 30.77 3.39 11.41
N HIS A 89 30.06 2.60 10.62
CA HIS A 89 28.61 2.47 10.70
C HIS A 89 28.17 1.48 11.79
N ASP A 90 27.01 1.75 12.37
CA ASP A 90 26.32 0.84 13.27
C ASP A 90 24.83 0.72 12.90
N ALA A 91 24.08 -0.07 13.66
CA ALA A 91 22.66 -0.29 13.44
C ALA A 91 21.78 0.98 13.59
N SER A 92 22.30 2.06 14.19
CA SER A 92 21.59 3.32 14.37
C SER A 92 21.63 4.23 13.15
N LEU A 93 22.52 3.95 12.17
CA LEU A 93 22.62 4.73 10.95
C LEU A 93 21.27 4.76 10.21
N PRO A 94 20.64 5.94 9.99
CA PRO A 94 19.29 6.02 9.43
C PRO A 94 19.13 5.34 8.06
N TYR A 95 20.22 5.23 7.30
CA TYR A 95 20.27 4.55 6.00
C TYR A 95 19.64 3.15 6.04
N PHE A 96 20.01 2.33 7.03
CA PHE A 96 19.52 0.95 7.14
C PHE A 96 18.01 0.91 7.43
N LYS A 97 17.53 1.79 8.32
CA LYS A 97 16.09 1.90 8.62
C LYS A 97 15.28 2.31 7.40
N VAL A 98 15.80 3.24 6.58
CA VAL A 98 15.14 3.66 5.34
C VAL A 98 15.06 2.49 4.35
N LYS A 99 16.18 1.80 4.08
CA LYS A 99 16.18 0.65 3.15
C LYS A 99 15.30 -0.50 3.61
N TRP A 100 15.30 -0.80 4.91
CA TRP A 100 14.38 -1.78 5.50
C TRP A 100 12.92 -1.40 5.26
N ASN A 101 12.54 -0.18 5.63
CA ASN A 101 11.17 0.30 5.50
C ASN A 101 10.70 0.33 4.05
N ASP A 102 11.53 0.79 3.12
CA ASP A 102 11.15 0.88 1.72
C ASP A 102 10.97 -0.50 1.08
N GLY A 103 11.83 -1.46 1.43
CA GLY A 103 11.65 -2.86 1.02
C GLY A 103 10.32 -3.45 1.50
N TYR A 104 9.98 -3.27 2.79
CA TYR A 104 8.72 -3.80 3.32
C TYR A 104 7.47 -3.03 2.87
N LYS A 105 7.58 -1.73 2.56
CA LYS A 105 6.48 -1.00 1.89
C LYS A 105 6.19 -1.60 0.51
N ALA A 106 7.23 -1.88 -0.28
CA ALA A 106 7.08 -2.49 -1.60
C ALA A 106 6.47 -3.90 -1.51
N ILE A 107 6.97 -4.74 -0.59
CA ILE A 107 6.44 -6.09 -0.32
C ILE A 107 4.96 -6.02 0.09
N ARG A 108 4.61 -5.09 0.99
CA ARG A 108 3.24 -4.91 1.44
C ARG A 108 2.31 -4.49 0.31
N ALA A 109 2.73 -3.53 -0.53
CA ALA A 109 1.96 -3.08 -1.67
C ALA A 109 1.75 -4.20 -2.71
N ALA A 110 2.79 -4.99 -2.99
CA ALA A 110 2.68 -6.14 -3.87
C ALA A 110 1.75 -7.24 -3.30
N ASN A 111 1.84 -7.54 -2.00
CA ASN A 111 0.92 -8.48 -1.35
C ASN A 111 -0.53 -7.99 -1.44
N TYR A 112 -0.76 -6.70 -1.18
CA TYR A 112 -2.09 -6.10 -1.31
C TYR A 112 -2.64 -6.22 -2.73
N PHE A 113 -1.83 -5.95 -3.76
CA PHE A 113 -2.23 -6.17 -5.14
C PHE A 113 -2.63 -7.64 -5.39
N LEU A 114 -1.78 -8.58 -4.99
CA LEU A 114 -1.98 -10.02 -5.21
C LEU A 114 -3.24 -10.56 -4.51
N GLU A 115 -3.61 -10.01 -3.36
CA GLU A 115 -4.81 -10.40 -2.61
C GLU A 115 -6.11 -9.86 -3.20
N ASN A 116 -6.06 -8.80 -4.01
CA ASN A 116 -7.25 -8.09 -4.47
C ASN A 116 -7.46 -8.14 -5.99
N ALA A 117 -6.43 -8.37 -6.79
CA ALA A 117 -6.51 -8.33 -8.25
C ALA A 117 -7.57 -9.29 -8.85
N ASP A 118 -7.82 -10.43 -8.19
CA ASP A 118 -8.82 -11.41 -8.64
C ASP A 118 -10.27 -10.87 -8.57
N ARG A 119 -10.53 -9.82 -7.78
CA ARG A 119 -11.86 -9.19 -7.69
C ARG A 119 -12.29 -8.55 -9.02
N VAL A 120 -11.34 -8.06 -9.81
CA VAL A 120 -11.63 -7.43 -11.12
C VAL A 120 -12.23 -8.44 -12.10
N LYS A 121 -11.83 -9.71 -12.03
CA LYS A 121 -12.39 -10.76 -12.89
C LYS A 121 -13.89 -10.97 -12.65
N GLN A 122 -14.37 -10.71 -11.43
CA GLN A 122 -15.79 -10.81 -11.10
C GLN A 122 -16.56 -9.55 -11.53
N ALA A 123 -15.90 -8.41 -11.60
CA ALA A 123 -16.51 -7.10 -11.86
C ALA A 123 -16.45 -6.66 -13.33
N ASP A 124 -15.47 -7.13 -14.10
CA ASP A 124 -15.23 -6.74 -15.48
C ASP A 124 -14.96 -7.96 -16.37
N ALA A 125 -15.93 -8.29 -17.23
CA ALA A 125 -15.83 -9.40 -18.18
C ALA A 125 -14.73 -9.20 -19.25
N THR A 126 -14.20 -7.98 -19.42
CA THR A 126 -13.08 -7.71 -20.34
C THR A 126 -11.72 -8.08 -19.75
N MET A 127 -11.66 -8.41 -18.46
CA MET A 127 -10.46 -8.94 -17.82
C MET A 127 -10.27 -10.42 -18.17
N ASP A 128 -9.39 -10.69 -19.13
CA ASP A 128 -8.99 -12.05 -19.49
C ASP A 128 -7.91 -12.61 -18.53
N GLU A 129 -7.85 -13.94 -18.42
CA GLU A 129 -6.92 -14.65 -17.53
C GLU A 129 -5.45 -14.35 -17.85
N THR A 130 -5.12 -14.17 -19.13
CA THR A 130 -3.74 -13.92 -19.58
C THR A 130 -3.28 -12.55 -19.08
N THR A 131 -4.11 -11.51 -19.26
CA THR A 131 -3.85 -10.18 -18.71
C THR A 131 -3.71 -10.23 -17.19
N LEU A 132 -4.67 -10.83 -16.48
CA LEU A 132 -4.63 -10.90 -15.02
C LEU A 132 -3.38 -11.63 -14.52
N THR A 133 -3.02 -12.75 -15.15
CA THR A 133 -1.81 -13.52 -14.84
C THR A 133 -0.56 -12.68 -15.05
N ARG A 134 -0.48 -11.92 -16.15
CA ARG A 134 0.64 -11.00 -16.40
C ARG A 134 0.76 -9.95 -15.29
N LEU A 135 -0.32 -9.26 -14.93
CA LEU A 135 -0.31 -8.23 -13.88
C LEU A 135 0.10 -8.81 -12.52
N LYS A 136 -0.40 -10.01 -12.16
CA LYS A 136 0.02 -10.72 -10.93
C LYS A 136 1.50 -11.12 -10.99
N SER A 137 2.02 -11.44 -12.17
CA SER A 137 3.44 -11.79 -12.35
C SER A 137 4.35 -10.58 -12.16
N GLU A 138 3.95 -9.39 -12.66
CA GLU A 138 4.66 -8.13 -12.41
C GLU A 138 4.74 -7.81 -10.92
N ALA A 139 3.62 -7.92 -10.19
CA ALA A 139 3.61 -7.72 -8.73
C ALA A 139 4.52 -8.73 -8.00
N ARG A 140 4.55 -9.99 -8.45
CA ARG A 140 5.47 -11.02 -7.89
C ARG A 140 6.92 -10.70 -8.16
N PHE A 141 7.25 -10.20 -9.36
CA PHE A 141 8.61 -9.76 -9.70
C PHE A 141 9.06 -8.64 -8.77
N ILE A 142 8.25 -7.59 -8.61
CA ILE A 142 8.59 -6.46 -7.74
C ILE A 142 8.78 -6.93 -6.30
N ARG A 143 7.88 -7.78 -5.78
CA ARG A 143 8.04 -8.37 -4.43
C ARG A 143 9.35 -9.15 -4.30
N ALA A 144 9.67 -10.00 -5.27
CA ALA A 144 10.89 -10.80 -5.26
C ALA A 144 12.14 -9.92 -5.34
N PHE A 145 12.12 -8.90 -6.20
CA PHE A 145 13.19 -7.93 -6.35
C PHE A 145 13.42 -7.15 -5.04
N SER A 146 12.37 -6.70 -4.36
CA SER A 146 12.48 -6.09 -3.03
C SER A 146 13.11 -7.02 -2.00
N TYR A 147 12.77 -8.31 -2.02
CA TYR A 147 13.42 -9.31 -1.16
C TYR A 147 14.90 -9.47 -1.46
N VAL A 148 15.30 -9.56 -2.74
CA VAL A 148 16.71 -9.65 -3.14
C VAL A 148 17.51 -8.48 -2.56
N ARG A 149 17.00 -7.26 -2.65
CA ARG A 149 17.66 -6.07 -2.09
C ARG A 149 17.79 -6.10 -0.58
N LEU A 150 16.74 -6.55 0.12
CA LEU A 150 16.79 -6.72 1.57
C LEU A 150 17.83 -7.77 1.96
N ILE A 151 17.88 -8.90 1.25
CA ILE A 151 18.83 -9.98 1.52
C ILE A 151 20.28 -9.52 1.25
N MET A 152 20.51 -8.73 0.21
CA MET A 152 21.85 -8.16 -0.08
C MET A 152 22.39 -7.30 1.06
N LEU A 153 21.53 -6.54 1.75
CA LEU A 153 21.95 -5.66 2.86
C LEU A 153 21.92 -6.33 4.23
N PHE A 154 20.99 -7.25 4.47
CA PHE A 154 20.68 -7.75 5.82
C PHE A 154 20.85 -9.26 6.00
N GLY A 155 21.01 -10.03 4.92
CA GLY A 155 20.95 -11.49 4.96
C GLY A 155 19.53 -11.97 5.27
N ASP A 156 19.36 -12.77 6.32
CA ASP A 156 18.06 -13.33 6.69
C ASP A 156 17.05 -12.22 7.01
N VAL A 157 15.83 -12.31 6.47
CA VAL A 157 14.76 -11.32 6.69
C VAL A 157 13.40 -12.03 6.83
N PRO A 158 12.41 -11.45 7.54
CA PRO A 158 11.06 -12.00 7.58
C PRO A 158 10.41 -12.23 6.21
N LEU A 159 10.03 -13.47 5.92
CA LEU A 159 9.27 -13.80 4.73
C LEU A 159 7.76 -13.57 4.94
N ILE A 160 7.21 -12.55 4.27
CA ILE A 160 5.85 -12.07 4.39
C ILE A 160 5.23 -12.05 2.98
N THR A 161 4.32 -12.99 2.72
CA THR A 161 3.69 -13.17 1.41
C THR A 161 2.21 -12.77 1.35
N LYS A 162 1.69 -12.24 2.47
CA LYS A 162 0.34 -11.70 2.65
C LYS A 162 0.40 -10.34 3.32
N THR A 163 -0.67 -9.56 3.26
CA THR A 163 -0.81 -8.39 4.11
C THR A 163 -0.97 -8.82 5.56
N ILE A 164 -0.31 -8.09 6.47
CA ILE A 164 -0.36 -8.36 7.90
C ILE A 164 -0.71 -7.08 8.66
N ASP A 165 -1.34 -7.23 9.81
CA ASP A 165 -1.62 -6.13 10.72
C ASP A 165 -0.44 -5.82 11.67
N ILE A 166 -0.60 -4.79 12.51
CA ILE A 166 0.44 -4.37 13.47
C ILE A 166 0.72 -5.44 14.52
N THR A 167 -0.26 -6.27 14.87
CA THR A 167 -0.13 -7.32 15.87
C THR A 167 0.66 -8.50 15.30
N GLU A 168 0.29 -8.96 14.11
CA GLU A 168 1.04 -9.98 13.35
C GLU A 168 2.48 -9.52 13.05
N ALA A 169 2.67 -8.24 12.73
CA ALA A 169 4.00 -7.68 12.47
C ALA A 169 4.96 -7.73 13.67
N LYS A 170 4.45 -7.87 14.90
CA LYS A 170 5.28 -7.98 16.11
C LYS A 170 5.77 -9.41 16.37
N SER A 171 5.15 -10.42 15.77
CA SER A 171 5.48 -11.83 15.99
C SER A 171 6.30 -12.45 14.87
N VAL A 172 6.48 -11.76 13.74
CA VAL A 172 7.33 -12.24 12.64
C VAL A 172 8.81 -12.22 13.02
N SER A 173 9.50 -13.30 12.68
CA SER A 173 10.94 -13.47 12.89
C SER A 173 11.69 -13.62 11.56
N ARG A 174 13.01 -13.44 11.60
CA ARG A 174 13.87 -13.59 10.42
C ARG A 174 13.80 -15.04 9.93
N THR A 175 13.58 -15.22 8.64
CA THR A 175 13.57 -16.54 8.01
C THR A 175 14.95 -16.80 7.41
N PRO A 176 15.58 -17.96 7.68
CA PRO A 176 16.83 -18.34 7.01
C PRO A 176 16.66 -18.34 5.49
N LYS A 177 17.64 -17.78 4.78
CA LYS A 177 17.68 -17.79 3.31
C LYS A 177 17.78 -19.19 2.70
#